data_AF-A0A382UCU8-F1
#
_entry.id   AF-A0A382UCU8-F1
#
_cell.length_a   1.000
_cell.length_b   1.000
_cell.length_c   1.000
_cell.angle_alpha   90.00
_cell.angle_beta   90.00
_cell.angle_gamma   90.00
#
_symmetry.space_group_name_H-M   'P 1'
#
loop_
_entity.id
_entity.type
_entity.pdbx_description
1 polymer ?
#
loop_
_entity_poly.entity_id
_entity_poly.type
_entity_poly.pdbx_seq_one_letter_code
_entity_poly.pdbx_strand_id
1 'polypeptide(L)'
;MAITTQTVADTDWEVVTKSTITGTNGTALKVVDVSALEGAATDPRVTIVAIWWTVSSVTEIEWNADSNVTAFTLNGNGNYNAGGQALPSISNNAGTGIDGDIYIENDGACTGTVIIKMRKVSG
;
A
#
# COMPACT_ATOMS: atom_id res chain seq x y z
N MET A 1 1.21 -1.04 18.29
CA MET A 1 0.83 -1.11 16.86
C MET A 1 2.10 -1.39 16.09
N ALA A 2 2.16 -2.46 15.32
CA ALA A 2 3.37 -2.84 14.60
C ALA A 2 3.66 -1.93 13.39
N ILE A 3 2.65 -1.22 12.89
CA ILE A 3 2.76 -0.27 11.77
C ILE A 3 2.06 1.02 12.14
N THR A 4 2.67 2.17 11.89
CA THR A 4 2.03 3.49 11.99
C THR A 4 2.09 4.20 10.66
N THR A 5 0.95 4.66 10.15
CA THR A 5 0.86 5.32 8.83
C THR A 5 0.57 6.81 8.96
N GLN A 6 1.28 7.59 8.16
CA GLN A 6 1.06 9.01 7.94
C GLN A 6 0.63 9.23 6.49
N THR A 7 -0.45 9.99 6.28
CA THR A 7 -0.77 10.56 4.97
C THR A 7 0.17 11.73 4.70
N VAL A 8 0.96 11.62 3.63
CA VAL A 8 1.92 12.64 3.19
C VAL A 8 1.25 13.61 2.21
N ALA A 9 0.41 13.08 1.32
CA ALA A 9 -0.41 13.85 0.40
C ALA A 9 -1.74 13.13 0.16
N ASP A 10 -2.80 13.92 0.07
CA ASP A 10 -4.13 13.46 -0.36
C ASP A 10 -4.75 14.59 -1.19
N THR A 11 -4.77 14.42 -2.49
CA THR A 11 -5.26 15.39 -3.49
C THR A 11 -6.40 14.77 -4.29
N ASP A 12 -7.03 15.51 -5.19
CA ASP A 12 -8.11 15.00 -6.04
C ASP A 12 -7.71 13.79 -6.92
N TRP A 13 -6.44 13.59 -7.24
CA TRP A 13 -5.98 12.49 -8.10
C TRP A 13 -4.84 11.62 -7.51
N GLU A 14 -4.11 12.10 -6.51
CA GLU A 14 -2.94 11.43 -5.92
C GLU A 14 -3.08 11.24 -4.41
N VAL A 15 -2.64 10.08 -3.93
CA VAL A 15 -2.40 9.83 -2.51
C VAL A 15 -0.98 9.33 -2.30
N VAL A 16 -0.31 9.86 -1.29
CA VAL A 16 0.99 9.37 -0.82
C VAL A 16 0.91 9.07 0.66
N THR A 17 1.22 7.84 1.05
CA THR A 17 1.32 7.44 2.46
C THR A 17 2.73 6.99 2.82
N LYS A 18 3.08 7.17 4.08
CA LYS A 18 4.32 6.69 4.69
C LYS A 18 3.98 5.82 5.90
N SER A 19 4.30 4.54 5.83
CA SER A 19 4.11 3.56 6.89
C SER A 19 5.45 3.27 7.58
N THR A 20 5.49 3.38 8.90
CA THR A 20 6.65 3.01 9.73
C THR A 20 6.35 1.71 10.44
N ILE A 21 7.20 0.69 10.24
CA ILE A 21 7.05 -0.66 10.80
C ILE A 21 8.03 -0.81 11.97
N THR A 22 7.55 -1.32 13.11
CA THR A 22 8.33 -1.47 14.36
C THR A 22 8.18 -2.85 15.00
N GLY A 23 7.54 -3.82 14.34
CA GLY A 23 7.42 -5.19 14.85
C GLY A 23 6.68 -6.13 13.90
N THR A 24 6.46 -7.36 14.34
CA THR A 24 5.62 -8.34 13.65
C THR A 24 4.16 -7.87 13.65
N ASN A 25 3.47 -7.92 12.51
CA ASN A 25 2.03 -7.72 12.48
C ASN A 25 1.21 -8.98 12.15
N GLY A 26 1.79 -10.06 11.58
CA GLY A 26 1.25 -11.45 11.56
C GLY A 26 -0.18 -11.66 11.05
N THR A 27 -0.80 -10.58 10.60
CA THR A 27 -2.11 -10.41 10.00
C THR A 27 -2.01 -9.06 9.30
N ALA A 28 -2.43 -9.04 8.04
CA ALA A 28 -2.48 -7.84 7.24
C ALA A 28 -3.16 -6.67 7.99
N LEU A 29 -2.46 -5.55 8.08
CA LEU A 29 -2.99 -4.32 8.68
C LEU A 29 -3.37 -3.33 7.59
N LYS A 30 -4.59 -2.82 7.65
CA LYS A 30 -5.03 -1.72 6.78
C LYS A 30 -4.17 -0.49 7.03
N VAL A 31 -3.50 -0.02 5.97
CA VAL A 31 -2.66 1.18 6.01
C VAL A 31 -3.22 2.32 5.16
N VAL A 32 -4.12 2.03 4.22
CA VAL A 32 -4.86 3.05 3.46
C VAL A 32 -6.33 2.65 3.45
N ASP A 33 -7.17 3.53 3.99
CA ASP A 33 -8.63 3.46 3.85
C ASP A 33 -9.04 4.34 2.67
N VAL A 34 -9.34 3.72 1.55
CA VAL A 34 -9.60 4.43 0.28
C VAL A 34 -10.94 5.15 0.31
N SER A 35 -11.89 4.65 1.11
CA SER A 35 -13.19 5.30 1.31
C SER A 35 -13.11 6.60 2.11
N ALA A 36 -12.04 6.78 2.89
CA ALA A 36 -11.80 7.96 3.70
C ALA A 36 -10.97 9.05 3.00
N LEU A 37 -10.52 8.82 1.75
CA LEU A 37 -9.70 9.76 1.01
C LEU A 37 -10.53 10.92 0.43
N GLU A 38 -9.88 12.07 0.24
CA GLU A 38 -10.50 13.25 -0.37
C GLU A 38 -11.15 12.90 -1.73
N GLY A 39 -12.39 13.34 -1.96
CA GLY A 39 -13.06 13.06 -3.25
C GLY A 39 -13.36 11.58 -3.53
N ALA A 40 -13.32 10.70 -2.51
CA ALA A 40 -13.84 9.35 -2.64
C ALA A 40 -15.31 9.37 -3.09
N ALA A 41 -15.60 8.65 -4.17
CA ALA A 41 -16.94 8.48 -4.72
C ALA A 41 -17.49 7.07 -4.39
N THR A 42 -18.57 6.66 -5.03
CA THR A 42 -19.05 5.26 -4.96
C THR A 42 -17.95 4.32 -5.44
N ASP A 43 -17.69 3.25 -4.66
CA ASP A 43 -16.68 2.23 -4.94
C ASP A 43 -15.28 2.82 -5.25
N PRO A 44 -14.69 3.61 -4.34
CA PRO A 44 -13.43 4.29 -4.63
C PRO A 44 -12.29 3.26 -4.74
N ARG A 45 -11.35 3.51 -5.65
CA ARG A 45 -10.22 2.59 -5.92
C ARG A 45 -8.92 3.37 -6.08
N VAL A 46 -7.81 2.66 -5.96
CA VAL A 46 -6.48 3.19 -6.25
C VAL A 46 -5.66 2.23 -7.09
N THR A 47 -4.66 2.76 -7.78
CA THR A 47 -3.58 1.98 -8.38
C THR A 47 -2.25 2.44 -7.80
N ILE A 48 -1.32 1.52 -7.57
CA ILE A 48 0.01 1.85 -7.04
C ILE A 48 0.88 2.34 -8.19
N VAL A 49 1.39 3.57 -8.07
CA VAL A 49 2.20 4.23 -9.09
C VAL A 49 3.68 4.09 -8.79
N ALA A 50 4.06 4.29 -7.53
CA ALA A 50 5.44 4.15 -7.08
C ALA A 50 5.50 3.68 -5.63
N ILE A 51 6.59 3.00 -5.28
CA ILE A 51 6.88 2.52 -3.93
C ILE A 51 8.34 2.81 -3.63
N TRP A 52 8.64 3.23 -2.41
CA TRP A 52 9.99 3.27 -1.87
C TRP A 52 9.99 2.54 -0.52
N TRP A 53 11.02 1.73 -0.23
CA TRP A 53 11.05 0.99 1.03
C TRP A 53 12.44 0.74 1.59
N THR A 54 12.45 0.54 2.91
CA THR A 54 13.49 -0.14 3.67
C THR A 54 12.80 -1.06 4.67
N VAL A 55 13.07 -2.36 4.64
CA VAL A 55 12.49 -3.37 5.54
C VAL A 55 13.56 -4.36 5.99
N SER A 56 13.53 -4.76 7.26
CA SER A 56 14.49 -5.73 7.82
C SER A 56 14.09 -7.19 7.58
N SER A 57 12.85 -7.45 7.18
CA SER A 57 12.34 -8.77 6.82
C SER A 57 11.42 -8.67 5.60
N VAL A 58 11.00 -9.82 5.06
CA VAL A 58 9.95 -9.85 4.02
C VAL A 58 8.71 -9.13 4.56
N THR A 59 8.12 -8.29 3.71
CA THR A 59 6.92 -7.51 4.00
C THR A 59 6.13 -7.37 2.71
N GLU A 60 4.82 -7.56 2.77
CA GLU A 60 3.95 -7.55 1.62
C GLU A 60 3.05 -6.31 1.65
N ILE A 61 2.83 -5.72 0.47
CA ILE A 61 1.75 -4.78 0.22
C ILE A 61 0.64 -5.58 -0.44
N GLU A 62 -0.58 -5.45 0.04
CA GLU A 62 -1.70 -6.26 -0.41
C GLU A 62 -2.90 -5.42 -0.83
N TRP A 63 -3.61 -5.94 -1.82
CA TRP A 63 -4.95 -5.51 -2.19
C TRP A 63 -5.97 -6.17 -1.27
N ASN A 64 -6.89 -5.38 -0.72
CA ASN A 64 -8.00 -5.93 0.05
C ASN A 64 -8.94 -6.78 -0.80
N ALA A 65 -9.37 -7.92 -0.27
CA ALA A 65 -10.40 -8.80 -0.80
C ALA A 65 -10.88 -9.77 0.30
N ASP A 66 -11.86 -10.63 0.01
CA ASP A 66 -12.27 -11.70 0.93
C ASP A 66 -11.07 -12.56 1.39
N SER A 67 -10.11 -12.73 0.48
CA SER A 67 -8.73 -13.15 0.76
C SER A 67 -7.81 -12.15 0.08
N ASN A 68 -7.03 -11.42 0.87
CA ASN A 68 -6.08 -10.44 0.35
C ASN A 68 -5.15 -11.04 -0.71
N VAL A 69 -4.74 -10.20 -1.67
CA VAL A 69 -3.83 -10.57 -2.75
C VAL A 69 -2.59 -9.71 -2.68
N THR A 70 -1.41 -10.33 -2.60
CA THR A 70 -0.12 -9.64 -2.62
C THR A 70 0.02 -8.82 -3.90
N ALA A 71 0.08 -7.50 -3.76
CA ALA A 71 0.35 -6.55 -4.83
C ALA A 71 1.85 -6.47 -5.14
N PHE A 72 2.67 -6.49 -4.08
CA PHE A 72 4.12 -6.37 -4.18
C PHE A 72 4.82 -6.91 -2.93
N THR A 73 5.86 -7.72 -3.09
CA THR A 73 6.69 -8.23 -2.00
C THR A 73 7.96 -7.36 -1.84
N LEU A 74 8.19 -6.87 -0.62
CA LEU A 74 9.33 -6.05 -0.25
C LEU A 74 10.39 -6.89 0.46
N ASN A 75 11.66 -6.69 0.11
CA ASN A 75 12.79 -7.25 0.83
C ASN A 75 13.96 -6.26 0.81
N GLY A 76 14.68 -6.17 1.92
CA GLY A 76 15.81 -5.26 2.07
C GLY A 76 15.41 -3.81 1.79
N ASN A 77 16.02 -3.19 0.79
CA ASN A 77 15.75 -1.81 0.42
C ASN A 77 15.63 -1.69 -1.09
N GLY A 78 14.77 -0.79 -1.54
CA GLY A 78 14.49 -0.66 -2.95
C GLY A 78 13.40 0.36 -3.27
N ASN A 79 13.06 0.40 -4.55
CA ASN A 79 11.97 1.22 -5.03
C ASN A 79 11.37 0.66 -6.33
N TYR A 80 10.14 1.04 -6.59
CA TYR A 80 9.39 0.83 -7.81
C TYR A 80 8.96 2.20 -8.33
N ASN A 81 9.38 2.57 -9.54
CA ASN A 81 9.08 3.88 -10.16
C ASN A 81 9.46 5.14 -9.34
N ALA A 82 10.32 5.03 -8.32
CA ALA A 82 10.79 6.19 -7.55
C ALA A 82 12.21 6.63 -7.93
N GLY A 83 12.96 5.80 -8.67
CA GLY A 83 14.35 6.03 -9.08
C GLY A 83 14.55 6.30 -10.58
N GLY A 84 13.51 6.72 -11.29
CA GLY A 84 13.54 6.98 -12.74
C GLY A 84 13.15 5.79 -13.62
N GLN A 85 12.71 4.67 -13.04
CA GLN A 85 12.07 3.60 -13.81
C GLN A 85 10.75 4.09 -14.40
N ALA A 86 10.40 3.56 -15.58
CA ALA A 86 9.13 3.84 -16.26
C ALA A 86 8.34 2.54 -16.45
N LEU A 87 7.96 1.91 -15.33
CA LEU A 87 7.10 0.74 -15.32
C LEU A 87 5.61 1.15 -15.23
N PRO A 88 4.66 0.32 -15.68
CA PRO A 88 3.23 0.57 -15.52
C PRO A 88 2.83 0.76 -14.05
N SER A 89 1.65 1.33 -13.79
CA SER A 89 1.06 1.28 -12.44
C SER A 89 0.54 -0.13 -12.15
N ILE A 90 0.56 -0.55 -10.89
CA ILE A 90 0.03 -1.84 -10.45
C ILE A 90 -1.45 -1.63 -10.11
N SER A 91 -2.33 -2.18 -10.94
CA SER A 91 -3.77 -2.16 -10.72
C SER A 91 -4.18 -3.23 -9.71
N ASN A 92 -5.22 -2.96 -8.91
CA ASN A 92 -5.83 -3.98 -8.07
C ASN A 92 -6.37 -5.12 -8.96
N ASN A 93 -5.83 -6.32 -8.76
CA ASN A 93 -6.21 -7.54 -9.47
C ASN A 93 -6.90 -8.56 -8.55
N ALA A 94 -7.29 -8.14 -7.34
CA ALA A 94 -8.01 -8.99 -6.42
C ALA A 94 -9.44 -9.27 -6.93
N GLY A 95 -9.97 -10.42 -6.53
CA GLY A 95 -11.23 -10.95 -7.05
C GLY A 95 -12.46 -10.31 -6.42
N THR A 96 -13.12 -11.05 -5.54
CA THR A 96 -14.34 -10.62 -4.84
C THR A 96 -14.03 -9.92 -3.52
N GLY A 97 -14.98 -9.11 -3.04
CA GLY A 97 -14.87 -8.46 -1.74
C GLY A 97 -13.92 -7.26 -1.67
N ILE A 98 -13.54 -6.68 -2.83
CA ILE A 98 -12.63 -5.54 -2.87
C ILE A 98 -13.35 -4.24 -2.44
N ASP A 99 -12.73 -3.45 -1.57
CA ASP A 99 -13.13 -2.07 -1.23
C ASP A 99 -12.12 -1.02 -1.70
N GLY A 100 -10.99 -1.47 -2.26
CA GLY A 100 -9.91 -0.60 -2.73
C GLY A 100 -8.81 -0.36 -1.70
N ASP A 101 -9.00 -0.77 -0.44
CA ASP A 101 -8.07 -0.53 0.66
C ASP A 101 -6.72 -1.23 0.43
N ILE A 102 -5.67 -0.66 1.03
CA ILE A 102 -4.31 -1.21 0.98
C ILE A 102 -3.92 -1.71 2.36
N TYR A 103 -3.35 -2.91 2.37
CA TYR A 103 -2.85 -3.56 3.56
C TYR A 103 -1.34 -3.77 3.49
N ILE A 104 -0.69 -3.90 4.65
CA ILE A 104 0.68 -4.35 4.77
C ILE A 104 0.75 -5.52 5.74
N GLU A 105 1.52 -6.56 5.39
CA GLU A 105 1.76 -7.75 6.22
C GLU A 105 3.25 -8.11 6.33
N ASN A 106 3.67 -8.55 7.51
CA ASN A 106 4.95 -9.18 7.77
C ASN A 106 4.80 -10.27 8.84
N ASP A 107 5.08 -11.52 8.43
CA ASP A 107 5.05 -12.71 9.30
C ASP A 107 6.23 -12.76 10.28
N GLY A 108 7.35 -12.13 9.90
CA GLY A 108 8.55 -11.99 10.72
C GLY A 108 8.61 -10.64 11.43
N ALA A 109 9.46 -10.55 12.47
CA ALA A 109 9.77 -9.27 13.09
C ALA A 109 10.43 -8.33 12.07
N CYS A 110 9.75 -7.22 11.78
CA CYS A 110 10.19 -6.22 10.81
C CYS A 110 10.40 -4.87 11.49
N THR A 111 11.41 -4.15 11.03
CA THR A 111 11.54 -2.71 11.23
C THR A 111 11.76 -2.07 9.87
N GLY A 112 11.15 -0.92 9.62
CA GLY A 112 11.22 -0.34 8.29
C GLY A 112 10.36 0.88 8.05
N THR A 113 10.43 1.37 6.81
CA THR A 113 9.60 2.44 6.27
C THR A 113 9.18 2.04 4.87
N VAL A 114 7.90 2.21 4.55
CA VAL A 114 7.33 2.02 3.23
C VAL A 114 6.61 3.30 2.84
N ILE A 115 6.93 3.85 1.67
CA ILE A 115 6.23 4.99 1.09
C ILE A 115 5.53 4.49 -0.17
N ILE A 116 4.23 4.71 -0.26
CA ILE A 116 3.42 4.29 -1.40
C ILE A 116 2.79 5.54 -2.01
N LYS A 117 3.05 5.75 -3.30
CA LYS A 117 2.36 6.73 -4.13
C LYS A 117 1.32 6.01 -4.97
N MET A 118 0.08 6.46 -4.86
CA MET A 118 -1.09 5.89 -5.48
C MET A 118 -1.79 6.95 -6.32
N ARG A 119 -2.44 6.50 -7.38
CA ARG A 119 -3.38 7.31 -8.15
C ARG A 119 -4.79 6.85 -7.85
N LYS A 120 -5.68 7.80 -7.55
CA LYS A 120 -7.11 7.54 -7.40
C LYS A 120 -7.68 7.14 -8.75
N VAL A 121 -8.46 6.08 -8.76
CA VAL A 121 -9.23 5.64 -9.92
C VAL A 121 -10.67 5.45 -9.48
N SER A 122 -11.62 5.70 -10.38
CA SER A 122 -13.02 5.37 -10.07
C SER A 122 -13.17 3.85 -9.97
N GLY A 123 -14.13 3.41 -9.16
CA GLY A 123 -14.70 2.06 -9.29
C GLY A 123 -15.36 1.84 -10.63
#